data_AF-A0A8T4IB50-F1
#
_entry.id   AF-A0A8T4IB50-F1
#
_cell.length_a   1.000
_cell.length_b   1.000
_cell.length_c   1.000
_cell.angle_alpha   90.00
_cell.angle_beta   90.00
_cell.angle_gamma   90.00
#
_symmetry.space_group_name_H-M   'P 1'
#
loop_
_entity.id
_entity.type
_entity.pdbx_description
1 polymer ?
#
loop_
_entity_poly.entity_id
_entity_poly.type
_entity_poly.pdbx_seq_one_letter_code
_entity_poly.pdbx_strand_id
1 'polypeptide(L)'
;MFPFGEFAPVVAIVGICAVAGWVLTTWMRIKNGYPLDGAWGQAVYPRKNDETVERVKLLSQENAQLRAELGAVKDRLATVERIVTDSGSLLDREIEQLRGKTN
;
A
#
# COMPACT_ATOMS: atom_id res chain seq x y z
N MET A 1 -17.98 -33.72 55.92
CA MET A 1 -17.95 -32.36 55.32
C MET A 1 -16.57 -32.20 54.70
N PHE A 2 -16.46 -31.98 53.39
CA PHE A 2 -15.16 -31.88 52.72
C PHE A 2 -14.33 -30.71 53.31
N PRO A 3 -13.02 -30.90 53.60
CA PRO A 3 -12.21 -29.88 54.26
C PRO A 3 -11.74 -28.82 53.24
N PHE A 4 -12.66 -28.00 52.74
CA PHE A 4 -12.37 -26.95 51.76
C PHE A 4 -11.34 -25.92 52.25
N GLY A 5 -11.21 -25.72 53.56
CA GLY A 5 -10.24 -24.78 54.15
C GLY A 5 -8.78 -25.22 54.03
N GLU A 6 -8.50 -26.52 54.05
CA GLU A 6 -7.13 -27.06 53.96
C GLU A 6 -6.60 -27.03 52.52
N PHE A 7 -7.49 -27.14 51.53
CA PHE A 7 -7.13 -27.10 50.11
C PHE A 7 -7.10 -25.68 49.52
N ALA A 8 -7.63 -24.68 50.22
CA ALA A 8 -7.63 -23.29 49.79
C ALA A 8 -6.25 -22.75 49.34
N PRO A 9 -5.13 -22.96 50.08
CA PRO A 9 -3.82 -22.48 49.62
C PRO A 9 -3.33 -23.20 48.36
N VAL A 10 -3.62 -24.51 48.22
CA VAL A 10 -3.23 -25.30 47.04
C VAL A 10 -3.98 -24.80 45.81
N VAL A 11 -5.28 -24.56 45.92
CA VAL A 11 -6.12 -24.04 44.84
C VAL A 11 -5.66 -22.65 44.39
N ALA A 12 -5.28 -21.79 45.34
CA ALA A 12 -4.75 -20.46 45.03
C ALA A 12 -3.43 -20.52 44.24
N ILE A 13 -2.50 -21.38 44.66
CA ILE A 13 -1.21 -21.56 43.98
C ILE A 13 -1.43 -22.09 42.56
N VAL A 14 -2.28 -23.10 42.39
CA VAL A 14 -2.58 -23.68 41.07
C VAL A 14 -3.24 -22.63 40.16
N GLY A 15 -4.15 -21.81 40.69
CA GLY A 15 -4.77 -20.70 39.95
C GLY A 15 -3.74 -19.68 39.46
N ILE A 16 -2.82 -19.27 40.32
CA ILE A 16 -1.74 -18.33 39.95
C ILE A 16 -0.81 -18.95 38.89
N CYS A 17 -0.42 -20.22 39.07
CA CYS A 17 0.43 -20.93 38.11
C CYS A 17 -0.24 -21.08 36.74
N ALA A 18 -1.55 -21.33 36.70
CA ALA A 18 -2.30 -21.43 35.45
C ALA A 18 -2.34 -20.09 34.69
N VAL A 19 -2.60 -18.98 35.40
CA VAL A 19 -2.59 -17.63 34.81
C VAL A 19 -1.19 -17.26 34.32
N ALA A 20 -0.16 -17.52 35.12
CA ALA A 20 1.23 -17.27 34.74
C ALA A 20 1.63 -18.09 33.49
N GLY A 21 1.25 -19.37 33.43
CA GLY A 21 1.48 -20.22 32.26
C GLY A 21 0.80 -19.68 31.00
N TRP A 22 -0.44 -19.20 31.12
CA TRP A 22 -1.17 -18.60 29.99
C TRP A 22 -0.52 -17.29 29.49
N VAL A 23 -0.07 -16.42 30.42
CA VAL A 23 0.64 -15.18 30.06
C VAL A 23 1.98 -15.50 29.39
N LEU A 24 2.74 -16.46 29.92
CA LEU A 24 4.02 -16.86 29.36
C LEU A 24 3.87 -17.47 27.96
N THR A 25 2.87 -18.33 27.75
CA THR A 25 2.60 -18.92 26.43
C THR A 25 2.15 -17.86 25.42
N THR A 26 1.32 -16.90 25.83
CA THR A 26 0.93 -15.76 24.98
C THR A 26 2.13 -14.88 24.66
N TRP A 27 2.99 -14.59 25.65
CA TRP A 27 4.22 -13.83 25.45
C TRP A 27 5.19 -14.52 24.47
N MET A 28 5.36 -15.84 24.60
CA MET A 28 6.16 -16.63 23.67
C MET A 28 5.56 -16.65 22.24
N ARG A 29 4.24 -16.77 22.11
CA ARG A 29 3.54 -16.69 20.80
C ARG A 29 3.77 -15.34 20.13
N ILE A 30 3.66 -14.25 20.89
CA ILE A 30 3.92 -12.88 20.40
C ILE A 30 5.39 -12.74 19.96
N LYS A 31 6.34 -13.15 20.80
CA LYS A 31 7.78 -13.02 20.53
C LYS A 31 8.24 -13.85 19.33
N ASN A 32 7.65 -15.04 19.15
CA ASN A 32 7.98 -15.96 18.06
C ASN A 32 7.12 -15.76 16.81
N GLY A 33 6.23 -14.77 16.78
CA GLY A 33 5.46 -14.41 15.59
C GLY A 33 4.40 -15.44 15.17
N TYR A 34 3.93 -16.27 16.10
CA TYR A 34 2.79 -17.16 15.84
C TYR A 34 1.52 -16.31 15.68
N PRO A 35 0.58 -16.73 14.81
CA PRO A 35 -0.66 -16.00 14.62
C PRO A 35 -1.40 -15.92 15.96
N LEU A 36 -1.72 -14.70 16.37
CA LEU A 36 -2.65 -14.47 17.46
C LEU A 36 -4.05 -14.64 16.87
N ASP A 37 -4.86 -15.47 17.52
CA ASP A 37 -6.26 -15.65 17.14
C ASP A 37 -6.97 -14.32 17.43
N GLY A 38 -7.20 -13.52 16.38
CA GLY A 38 -8.07 -12.35 16.49
C GLY A 38 -9.49 -12.79 16.88
N ALA A 39 -10.28 -11.86 17.41
CA ALA A 39 -11.67 -12.12 17.85
C ALA A 39 -12.60 -12.72 16.77
N TRP A 40 -12.13 -12.80 15.52
CA TRP A 40 -12.84 -13.32 14.34
C TRP A 40 -11.95 -14.22 13.46
N GLY A 41 -11.04 -15.01 14.05
CA GLY A 41 -10.26 -16.03 13.31
C GLY A 41 -9.26 -15.48 12.28
N GLN A 42 -8.98 -14.19 12.32
CA GLN A 42 -7.94 -13.56 11.51
C GLN A 42 -6.59 -13.79 12.19
N ALA A 43 -5.67 -14.45 11.47
CA ALA A 43 -4.28 -14.59 11.86
C ALA A 43 -3.62 -13.21 11.88
N VAL A 44 -3.64 -12.54 13.04
CA VAL A 44 -2.93 -11.27 13.20
C VAL A 44 -1.45 -11.61 13.37
N TYR A 45 -0.68 -11.45 12.31
CA TYR A 45 0.77 -11.51 12.38
C TYR A 45 1.29 -10.17 12.92
N PRO A 46 1.94 -10.13 14.10
CA PRO A 46 2.66 -8.95 14.54
C PRO A 46 3.98 -8.86 13.76
N ARG A 47 3.91 -8.59 12.44
CA ARG A 47 5.09 -8.25 11.66
C ARG A 47 5.22 -6.73 11.64
N LYS A 48 6.41 -6.24 11.96
CA LYS A 48 6.80 -4.83 11.88
C LYS A 48 6.32 -4.24 10.56
N ASN A 49 5.37 -3.32 10.64
CA ASN A 49 4.83 -2.59 9.50
C ASN A 49 5.88 -1.68 8.81
N ASP A 50 7.08 -1.50 9.37
CA ASP A 50 8.09 -0.58 8.85
C ASP A 50 8.49 -0.88 7.40
N GLU A 51 8.80 -2.13 7.06
CA GLU A 51 9.18 -2.48 5.68
C GLU A 51 8.04 -2.29 4.67
N THR A 52 6.79 -2.49 5.10
CA THR A 52 5.63 -2.31 4.20
C THR A 52 5.34 -0.83 4.01
N VAL A 53 5.46 -0.03 5.07
CA VAL A 53 5.30 1.43 5.01
C VAL A 53 6.42 2.07 4.18
N GLU A 54 7.66 1.60 4.31
CA GLU A 54 8.78 2.06 3.46
C GLU A 54 8.57 1.71 1.99
N ARG A 55 8.14 0.49 1.67
CA ARG A 55 7.79 0.10 0.29
C ARG A 55 6.65 0.93 -0.28
N VAL A 56 5.60 1.20 0.51
CA VAL A 56 4.50 2.06 0.08
C VAL A 56 4.99 3.48 -0.20
N LYS A 57 5.91 4.01 0.62
CA LYS A 57 6.52 5.32 0.39
C LYS A 57 7.36 5.35 -0.89
N LEU A 58 8.19 4.33 -1.14
CA LEU A 58 8.97 4.21 -2.38
C LEU A 58 8.06 4.11 -3.61
N LEU A 59 7.04 3.24 -3.58
CA LEU A 59 6.07 3.12 -4.67
C LEU A 59 5.28 4.41 -4.91
N SER A 60 4.95 5.16 -3.87
CA SER A 60 4.29 6.46 -4.01
C SER A 60 5.20 7.49 -4.70
N GLN A 61 6.51 7.42 -4.47
CA GLN A 61 7.48 8.29 -5.15
C GLN A 61 7.63 7.92 -6.63
N GLU A 62 7.73 6.62 -6.95
CA GLU A 62 7.77 6.13 -8.33
C GLU A 62 6.52 6.53 -9.12
N ASN A 63 5.33 6.43 -8.50
CA ASN A 63 4.08 6.86 -9.13
C ASN A 63 4.03 8.37 -9.41
N ALA A 64 4.61 9.19 -8.53
CA ALA A 64 4.69 10.63 -8.74
C ALA A 64 5.63 10.97 -9.91
N GLN A 65 6.77 10.28 -10.01
CA GLN A 65 7.71 10.44 -11.12
C GLN A 65 7.10 10.00 -12.46
N LEU A 66 6.46 8.84 -12.52
CA LEU A 66 5.79 8.36 -13.73
C LEU A 66 4.71 9.32 -14.21
N ARG A 67 3.96 9.94 -13.29
CA ARG A 67 2.96 10.96 -13.65
C ARG A 67 3.60 12.21 -14.23
N ALA A 68 4.76 12.63 -13.72
CA ALA A 68 5.50 13.76 -14.27
C ALA A 68 6.05 13.46 -15.67
N GLU A 69 6.63 12.27 -15.88
CA GLU A 69 7.11 11.83 -17.19
C GLU A 69 5.97 11.73 -18.22
N LEU A 70 4.83 11.15 -17.83
CA LEU A 70 3.63 11.11 -18.66
C LEU A 70 3.10 12.51 -18.98
N GLY A 71 3.20 13.47 -18.05
CA GLY A 71 2.86 14.88 -18.30
C GLY A 71 3.74 15.50 -19.39
N ALA A 72 5.06 15.36 -19.27
CA ALA A 72 6.01 15.89 -20.25
C ALA A 72 5.81 15.28 -21.66
N VAL A 73 5.48 13.99 -21.73
CA VAL A 73 5.16 13.32 -23.01
C VAL A 73 3.86 13.88 -23.62
N LYS A 74 2.83 14.12 -22.80
CA LYS A 74 1.57 14.73 -23.25
C LYS A 74 1.78 16.14 -23.80
N ASP A 75 2.57 16.98 -23.14
CA ASP A 75 2.86 18.34 -23.62
C ASP A 75 3.56 18.35 -24.98
N ARG A 76 4.48 17.40 -25.19
CA ARG A 76 5.12 17.21 -26.50
C ARG A 76 4.14 16.72 -27.55
N LEU A 77 3.27 15.78 -27.21
CA LEU A 77 2.21 15.31 -28.11
C LEU A 77 1.28 16.45 -28.53
N ALA A 78 0.85 17.30 -27.62
CA ALA A 78 0.05 18.48 -27.93
C ALA A 78 0.79 19.46 -28.86
N THR A 79 2.10 19.63 -28.66
CA THR A 79 2.93 20.44 -29.56
C THR A 79 3.00 19.84 -30.96
N VAL A 80 3.19 18.53 -31.07
CA VAL A 80 3.21 17.81 -32.36
C VAL A 80 1.85 17.91 -33.06
N GLU A 81 0.75 17.70 -32.33
CA GLU A 81 -0.61 17.85 -32.84
C GLU A 81 -0.84 19.23 -33.44
N ARG A 82 -0.39 20.29 -32.74
CA ARG A 82 -0.46 21.67 -33.24
C ARG A 82 0.36 21.86 -34.52
N ILE A 83 1.60 21.37 -34.57
CA ILE A 83 2.48 21.51 -35.75
C ILE A 83 1.84 20.84 -36.96
N VAL A 84 1.34 19.60 -36.80
CA VAL A 84 0.74 18.83 -37.90
C VAL A 84 -0.53 19.52 -38.40
N THR A 85 -1.38 19.99 -37.49
CA THR A 85 -2.65 20.65 -37.83
C THR A 85 -2.43 22.01 -38.49
N ASP A 86 -1.57 22.85 -37.93
CA ASP A 86 -1.27 24.18 -38.46
C ASP A 86 -0.59 24.09 -39.84
N SER A 87 0.38 23.17 -40.00
CA SER A 87 1.15 23.02 -41.25
C SER A 87 0.28 22.55 -42.42
N GLY A 88 -0.65 21.61 -42.20
CA GLY A 88 -1.58 21.16 -43.24
C GLY A 88 -2.47 22.31 -43.74
N SER A 89 -3.02 23.10 -42.81
CA SER A 89 -3.89 24.23 -43.16
C SER A 89 -3.16 25.38 -43.87
N LEU A 90 -1.88 25.61 -43.57
CA LEU A 90 -1.06 26.61 -44.25
C LEU A 90 -0.71 26.18 -45.67
N LEU A 91 -0.32 24.92 -45.86
CA LEU A 91 0.01 24.37 -47.17
C LEU A 91 -1.20 24.41 -48.12
N ASP A 92 -2.38 24.02 -47.66
CA ASP A 92 -3.60 24.06 -48.47
C ASP A 92 -3.94 25.48 -48.93
N ARG A 93 -3.77 26.48 -48.05
CA ARG A 93 -3.95 27.90 -48.39
C ARG A 93 -2.93 28.39 -49.41
N GLU A 94 -1.68 27.97 -49.28
CA GLU A 94 -0.60 28.35 -50.20
C GLU A 94 -0.82 27.75 -51.59
N ILE A 95 -1.27 26.49 -51.66
CA ILE A 95 -1.66 25.83 -52.91
C ILE A 95 -2.80 26.59 -53.60
N GLU A 96 -3.84 26.98 -52.86
CA GLU A 96 -4.98 27.70 -53.44
C GLU A 96 -4.58 29.10 -53.97
N GLN A 97 -3.69 29.81 -53.27
CA GLN A 97 -3.13 31.08 -53.77
C GLN A 97 -2.35 30.92 -55.08
N LEU A 98 -1.54 29.87 -55.19
CA LEU A 98 -0.79 29.58 -56.43
C LEU A 98 -1.72 29.20 -57.59
N ARG A 99 -2.82 28.49 -57.30
CA ARG A 99 -3.87 28.17 -58.27
C ARG A 99 -4.58 29.42 -58.79
N GLY A 100 -4.97 30.33 -57.90
CA GLY A 100 -5.68 31.56 -58.28
C GLY A 100 -4.84 32.56 -59.08
N LYS A 101 -3.51 32.53 -58.94
CA LYS A 101 -2.57 33.44 -59.64
C LYS A 101 -2.19 32.98 -61.06
N THR A 102 -2.44 31.71 -61.39
CA THR A 102 -2.02 31.08 -62.66
C THR A 102 -3.13 31.05 -63.72
N ASN A 103 -4.37 31.43 -63.37
CA ASN A 103 -5.46 31.70 -64.31
C ASN A 103 -5.68 33.21 -64.48
#